data_AF-A0A971EET3-F1
#
_entry.id   AF-A0A971EET3-F1
#
_cell.length_a   1.000
_cell.length_b   1.000
_cell.length_c   1.000
_cell.angle_alpha   90.00
_cell.angle_beta   90.00
_cell.angle_gamma   90.00
#
_symmetry.space_group_name_H-M   'P 1'
#
loop_
_entity.id
_entity.type
_entity.pdbx_description
1 polymer ?
#
loop_
_entity_poly.entity_id
_entity_poly.type
_entity_poly.pdbx_seq_one_letter_code
_entity_poly.pdbx_strand_id
1 'polypeptide(L)'
;MRNPMFDILKGLGIISVIFSHVYRGGTDPLAVFVREIAMWCVPMFFMVQGYFMYTPAYRRWLQNSWNKIKKVYIPYLYWAVAYGLFFYFTAGKTFGIMDLIYGKTALHLYYMFYYIIFAIFCPLLYFLPKTLRRYTLYLMIISNIYWLYMLEISKHYGIHWISWSGPAPIKWWGFIAIGMLLGEYKQIEAFIRKHYKAFFAGAVILALIGLIEPFLNDTVGYLFNKVALFPLAIGVTLALAIYYSSEKAIGRNFLNYVGTRTFGIYLGHFFFVDILRNELIPGDRTLVALIILGICLAAKEIKDRVTARLPWNKGTQIAA
;
A
#
# COMPACT_ATOMS: atom_id res chain seq x y z
N MET A 1 20.46 -4.15 10.09
CA MET A 1 20.05 -5.37 9.35
C MET A 1 18.62 -5.18 8.82
N ARG A 2 18.34 -5.64 7.60
CA ARG A 2 17.01 -5.59 6.96
C ARG A 2 16.11 -6.62 7.66
N ASN A 3 14.98 -6.19 8.23
CA ASN A 3 14.05 -7.10 8.90
C ASN A 3 13.10 -7.75 7.86
N PRO A 4 13.17 -9.08 7.64
CA PRO A 4 12.38 -9.78 6.61
C PRO A 4 10.86 -9.63 6.79
N MET A 5 10.37 -9.41 8.02
CA MET A 5 8.94 -9.25 8.30
C MET A 5 8.33 -8.11 7.49
N PHE A 6 9.02 -6.98 7.36
CA PHE A 6 8.52 -5.85 6.56
C PHE A 6 8.46 -6.15 5.06
N ASP A 7 9.45 -6.89 4.54
CA ASP A 7 9.41 -7.32 3.15
C ASP A 7 8.29 -8.32 2.90
N ILE A 8 8.07 -9.27 3.82
CA ILE A 8 6.96 -10.21 3.74
C ILE A 8 5.61 -9.50 3.78
N LEU A 9 5.43 -8.51 4.68
CA LEU A 9 4.22 -7.67 4.70
C LEU A 9 4.00 -6.98 3.36
N LYS A 10 5.06 -6.39 2.77
CA LYS A 10 4.99 -5.80 1.43
C LYS A 10 4.62 -6.84 0.35
N GLY A 11 5.15 -8.07 0.47
CA GLY A 11 4.84 -9.18 -0.42
C GLY A 11 3.37 -9.61 -0.37
N LEU A 12 2.82 -9.79 0.83
CA LEU A 12 1.40 -10.07 1.04
C LEU A 12 0.51 -8.90 0.61
N GLY A 13 0.98 -7.67 0.88
CA GLY A 13 0.30 -6.45 0.47
C GLY A 13 0.19 -6.35 -1.05
N ILE A 14 1.27 -6.61 -1.80
CA ILE A 14 1.22 -6.51 -3.26
C ILE A 14 0.41 -7.64 -3.91
N ILE A 15 0.42 -8.84 -3.33
CA ILE A 15 -0.50 -9.92 -3.72
C ILE A 15 -1.94 -9.45 -3.50
N SER A 16 -2.25 -8.89 -2.33
CA SER A 16 -3.59 -8.36 -2.03
C SER A 16 -4.01 -7.25 -2.99
N VAL A 17 -3.10 -6.36 -3.42
CA VAL A 17 -3.37 -5.35 -4.45
C VAL A 17 -3.81 -6.01 -5.76
N ILE A 18 -3.08 -7.01 -6.25
CA ILE A 18 -3.45 -7.73 -7.48
C ILE A 18 -4.84 -8.36 -7.33
N PHE A 19 -5.07 -9.09 -6.24
CA PHE A 19 -6.37 -9.70 -5.97
C PHE A 19 -7.49 -8.65 -5.91
N SER A 20 -7.28 -7.50 -5.26
CA SER A 20 -8.27 -6.43 -5.18
C SER A 20 -8.67 -5.88 -6.55
N HIS A 21 -7.74 -5.85 -7.51
CA HIS A 21 -7.99 -5.38 -8.87
C HIS A 21 -8.64 -6.45 -9.75
N VAL A 22 -8.19 -7.70 -9.67
CA VAL A 22 -8.77 -8.80 -10.46
C VAL A 22 -10.19 -9.14 -9.99
N TYR A 23 -10.45 -9.04 -8.69
CA TYR A 23 -11.77 -9.24 -8.10
C TYR A 23 -12.65 -7.97 -8.09
N ARG A 24 -12.20 -6.89 -8.72
CA ARG A 24 -12.97 -5.64 -8.77
C ARG A 24 -14.17 -5.75 -9.72
N GLY A 25 -15.36 -5.41 -9.23
CA GLY A 25 -16.56 -5.32 -10.06
C GLY A 25 -17.34 -6.63 -10.15
N GLY A 26 -18.65 -6.49 -10.29
CA GLY A 26 -19.64 -7.55 -10.09
C GLY A 26 -20.23 -7.55 -8.67
N THR A 27 -21.34 -8.27 -8.53
CA THR A 27 -22.09 -8.48 -7.29
C THR A 27 -21.86 -9.87 -6.68
N ASP A 28 -20.96 -10.66 -7.28
CA ASP A 28 -20.58 -11.99 -6.79
C ASP A 28 -20.08 -11.93 -5.34
N PRO A 29 -20.71 -12.68 -4.39
CA PRO A 29 -20.34 -12.62 -2.98
C PRO A 29 -18.89 -12.95 -2.70
N LEU A 30 -18.31 -13.93 -3.41
CA LEU A 30 -16.90 -14.31 -3.23
C LEU A 30 -15.98 -13.16 -3.66
N ALA A 31 -16.27 -12.50 -4.78
CA ALA A 31 -15.51 -11.35 -5.24
C ALA A 31 -15.62 -10.15 -4.30
N VAL A 32 -16.81 -9.90 -3.76
CA VAL A 32 -17.01 -8.87 -2.72
C VAL A 32 -16.13 -9.21 -1.51
N PHE A 33 -16.20 -10.44 -1.01
CA PHE A 33 -15.41 -10.90 0.14
C PHE A 33 -13.90 -10.77 -0.07
N VAL A 34 -13.37 -11.31 -1.17
CA VAL A 34 -11.93 -11.24 -1.49
C VAL A 34 -11.47 -9.79 -1.63
N ARG A 35 -12.31 -8.92 -2.20
CA ARG A 35 -12.00 -7.50 -2.32
C ARG A 35 -11.97 -6.82 -0.95
N GLU A 36 -12.96 -7.06 -0.08
CA GLU A 36 -13.02 -6.48 1.27
C GLU A 36 -11.80 -6.88 2.10
N ILE A 37 -11.48 -8.18 2.15
CA ILE A 37 -10.31 -8.62 2.91
C ILE A 37 -9.01 -8.05 2.33
N ALA A 38 -8.91 -7.82 1.02
CA ALA A 38 -7.71 -7.29 0.37
C ALA A 38 -7.46 -5.79 0.62
N MET A 39 -8.42 -5.03 1.13
CA MET A 39 -8.31 -3.56 1.28
C MET A 39 -7.25 -3.12 2.31
N TRP A 40 -6.88 -4.00 3.24
CA TRP A 40 -5.88 -3.73 4.28
C TRP A 40 -4.51 -3.31 3.74
N CYS A 41 -4.17 -3.71 2.51
CA CYS A 41 -2.82 -3.60 1.96
C CYS A 41 -2.36 -2.15 1.76
N VAL A 42 -3.23 -1.25 1.29
CA VAL A 42 -2.89 0.16 1.03
C VAL A 42 -2.55 0.89 2.34
N PRO A 43 -3.41 0.86 3.38
CA PRO A 43 -3.07 1.31 4.73
C PRO A 43 -1.77 0.71 5.28
N MET A 44 -1.54 -0.59 5.07
CA MET A 44 -0.32 -1.26 5.53
C MET A 44 0.94 -0.64 4.92
N PHE A 45 0.95 -0.36 3.61
CA PHE A 45 2.12 0.27 3.00
C PHE A 45 2.41 1.65 3.60
N PHE A 46 1.38 2.41 3.95
CA PHE A 46 1.51 3.68 4.66
C PHE A 46 2.04 3.51 6.09
N MET A 47 1.53 2.54 6.86
CA MET A 47 2.06 2.20 8.19
C MET A 47 3.55 1.81 8.13
N VAL A 48 3.91 0.94 7.19
CA VAL A 48 5.31 0.52 6.98
C VAL A 48 6.17 1.72 6.56
N GLN A 49 5.66 2.59 5.69
CA GLN A 49 6.35 3.80 5.28
C GLN A 49 6.65 4.69 6.49
N GLY A 50 5.64 4.98 7.32
CA GLY A 50 5.77 5.80 8.53
C GLY A 50 6.78 5.23 9.53
N TYR A 51 6.77 3.91 9.74
CA TYR A 51 7.69 3.22 10.66
C TYR A 51 9.16 3.49 10.33
N PHE A 52 9.51 3.50 9.05
CA PHE A 52 10.88 3.75 8.60
C PHE A 52 11.24 5.24 8.49
N MET A 53 10.34 6.17 8.77
CA MET A 53 10.67 7.60 8.79
C MET A 53 11.42 8.01 10.07
N TYR A 54 11.28 7.24 11.16
CA TYR A 54 12.02 7.48 12.40
C TYR A 54 13.47 7.03 12.23
N THR A 55 14.33 7.93 11.81
CA THR A 55 15.78 7.70 11.66
C THR A 55 16.51 9.05 11.72
N PRO A 56 17.73 9.12 12.29
CA PRO A 56 18.57 10.33 12.27
C PRO A 56 18.76 10.95 10.87
N ALA A 57 18.47 10.16 9.83
CA ALA A 57 18.46 10.59 8.44
C ALA A 57 17.48 11.74 8.13
N TYR A 58 16.50 12.06 8.99
CA TYR A 58 15.65 13.26 8.79
C TYR A 58 16.48 14.56 8.70
N ARG A 59 17.68 14.61 9.31
CA ARG A 59 18.61 15.75 9.20
C ARG A 59 19.12 15.99 7.78
N ARG A 60 19.15 14.95 6.93
CA ARG A 60 19.49 15.04 5.50
C ARG A 60 18.23 14.95 4.63
N TRP A 61 17.14 15.57 5.09
CA TRP A 61 15.83 15.50 4.45
C TRP A 61 15.88 15.79 2.95
N LEU A 62 16.51 16.90 2.52
CA LEU A 62 16.63 17.27 1.11
C LEU A 62 17.25 16.15 0.27
N GLN A 63 18.39 15.62 0.70
CA GLN A 63 19.11 14.56 -0.01
C GLN A 63 18.29 13.27 -0.07
N ASN A 64 17.61 12.92 1.03
CA ASN A 64 16.78 11.72 1.11
C ASN A 64 15.51 11.82 0.26
N SER A 65 14.85 12.98 0.29
CA SER A 65 13.70 13.29 -0.56
C SER A 65 14.10 13.26 -2.04
N TRP A 66 15.24 13.84 -2.40
CA TRP A 66 15.76 13.77 -3.78
C TRP A 66 16.07 12.34 -4.21
N ASN A 67 16.69 11.54 -3.34
CA ASN A 67 16.93 10.12 -3.62
C ASN A 67 15.62 9.35 -3.78
N LYS A 68 14.58 9.69 -3.01
CA LYS A 68 13.24 9.10 -3.15
C LYS A 68 12.60 9.46 -4.48
N ILE A 69 12.66 10.73 -4.88
CA ILE A 69 12.17 11.21 -6.18
C ILE A 69 12.85 10.43 -7.30
N LYS A 70 14.19 10.33 -7.29
CA LYS A 70 14.95 9.60 -8.32
C LYS A 70 14.62 8.11 -8.37
N LYS A 71 14.53 7.45 -7.21
CA LYS A 71 14.34 5.98 -7.15
C LYS A 71 12.89 5.54 -7.31
N VAL A 72 11.93 6.42 -7.08
CA VAL A 72 10.50 6.08 -7.00
C VAL A 72 9.66 6.93 -7.94
N TYR A 73 9.73 8.26 -7.83
CA TYR A 73 8.87 9.15 -8.61
C TYR A 73 9.22 9.13 -10.11
N ILE A 74 10.51 9.19 -10.45
CA ILE A 74 10.94 9.16 -11.85
C ILE A 74 10.49 7.85 -12.54
N PRO A 75 10.76 6.65 -11.98
CA PRO A 75 10.17 5.42 -12.49
C PRO A 75 8.66 5.46 -12.62
N TYR A 76 7.96 5.98 -11.61
CA TYR A 76 6.51 6.16 -11.66
C TYR A 76 6.06 7.03 -12.85
N LEU A 77 6.73 8.15 -13.14
CA LEU A 77 6.37 9.02 -14.25
C LEU A 77 6.51 8.32 -15.61
N TYR A 78 7.58 7.53 -15.81
CA TYR A 78 7.71 6.72 -17.02
C TYR A 78 6.53 5.76 -17.20
N TRP A 79 6.11 5.09 -16.12
CA TRP A 79 4.95 4.21 -16.16
C TRP A 79 3.64 4.98 -16.32
N ALA A 80 3.47 6.13 -15.70
CA ALA A 80 2.27 6.97 -15.85
C ALA A 80 2.07 7.40 -17.30
N VAL A 81 3.15 7.75 -18.01
CA VAL A 81 3.15 8.02 -19.46
C VAL A 81 2.81 6.75 -20.24
N ALA A 82 3.43 5.61 -19.92
CA ALA A 82 3.14 4.34 -20.60
C ALA A 82 1.66 3.94 -20.47
N TYR A 83 1.05 4.10 -19.29
CA TYR A 83 -0.38 3.87 -19.09
C TYR A 83 -1.24 4.88 -19.85
N GLY A 84 -0.86 6.16 -19.82
CA GLY A 84 -1.57 7.20 -20.58
C GLY A 84 -1.61 6.87 -22.07
N LEU A 85 -0.46 6.53 -22.66
CA LEU A 85 -0.35 6.11 -24.06
C LEU A 85 -1.15 4.84 -24.33
N PHE A 86 -1.04 3.83 -23.46
CA PHE A 86 -1.80 2.59 -23.62
C PHE A 86 -3.31 2.83 -23.67
N PHE A 87 -3.88 3.62 -22.75
CA PHE A 87 -5.31 3.92 -22.75
C PHE A 87 -5.72 4.93 -23.83
N TYR A 88 -4.81 5.77 -24.29
CA TYR A 88 -5.03 6.60 -25.47
C TYR A 88 -5.24 5.75 -26.72
N PHE A 89 -4.35 4.76 -26.96
CA PHE A 89 -4.46 3.88 -28.12
C PHE A 89 -5.57 2.83 -28.02
N THR A 90 -5.83 2.28 -26.83
CA THR A 90 -6.81 1.19 -26.67
C THR A 90 -8.22 1.68 -26.38
N ALA A 91 -8.39 2.85 -25.76
CA ALA A 91 -9.69 3.36 -25.30
C ALA A 91 -9.97 4.82 -25.69
N GLY A 92 -9.10 5.45 -26.50
CA GLY A 92 -9.27 6.84 -26.94
C GLY A 92 -9.21 7.89 -25.83
N LYS A 93 -8.70 7.52 -24.63
CA LYS A 93 -8.66 8.44 -23.48
C LYS A 93 -7.49 9.40 -23.59
N THR A 94 -7.78 10.70 -23.57
CA THR A 94 -6.75 11.73 -23.47
C THR A 94 -6.23 11.86 -22.04
N PHE A 95 -4.99 12.31 -21.88
CA PHE A 95 -4.38 12.56 -20.58
C PHE A 95 -3.46 13.78 -20.66
N GLY A 96 -3.44 14.58 -19.60
CA GLY A 96 -2.59 15.77 -19.48
C GLY A 96 -1.45 15.60 -18.47
N ILE A 97 -0.64 16.64 -18.32
CA ILE A 97 0.47 16.69 -17.36
C ILE A 97 -0.02 16.50 -15.93
N MET A 98 -1.17 17.09 -15.56
CA MET A 98 -1.74 16.95 -14.22
C MET A 98 -2.22 15.53 -13.94
N ASP A 99 -2.61 14.76 -14.97
CA ASP A 99 -2.98 13.35 -14.80
C ASP A 99 -1.75 12.48 -14.52
N LEU A 100 -0.60 12.84 -15.09
CA LEU A 100 0.69 12.20 -14.78
C LEU A 100 1.14 12.52 -13.36
N ILE A 101 0.97 13.76 -12.89
CA ILE A 101 1.38 14.17 -11.55
C ILE A 101 0.46 13.56 -10.47
N TYR A 102 -0.85 13.60 -10.68
CA TYR A 102 -1.84 13.10 -9.73
C TYR A 102 -2.11 11.60 -9.82
N GLY A 103 -1.48 10.90 -10.77
CA GLY A 103 -1.63 9.45 -10.93
C GLY A 103 -3.02 9.05 -11.40
N LYS A 104 -3.60 9.85 -12.30
CA LYS A 104 -4.92 9.62 -12.89
C LYS A 104 -4.87 8.81 -14.18
N THR A 105 -3.69 8.58 -14.76
CA THR A 105 -3.56 7.80 -16.01
C THR A 105 -3.87 6.31 -15.85
N ALA A 106 -3.81 5.78 -14.64
CA ALA A 106 -4.35 4.46 -14.32
C ALA A 106 -4.89 4.43 -12.89
N LEU A 107 -5.91 3.59 -12.67
CA LEU A 107 -6.67 3.55 -11.43
C LEU A 107 -5.82 3.34 -10.17
N HIS A 108 -4.75 2.56 -10.23
CA HIS A 108 -3.93 2.27 -9.04
C HIS A 108 -2.91 3.38 -8.77
N LEU A 109 -2.52 4.16 -9.79
CA LEU A 109 -1.40 5.10 -9.74
C LEU A 109 -1.58 6.26 -8.76
N TYR A 110 -2.82 6.60 -8.37
CA TYR A 110 -3.09 7.62 -7.35
C TYR A 110 -2.32 7.35 -6.05
N TYR A 111 -2.08 6.07 -5.72
CA TYR A 111 -1.37 5.71 -4.49
C TYR A 111 0.06 6.29 -4.49
N MET A 112 0.72 6.37 -5.65
CA MET A 112 2.07 6.91 -5.75
C MET A 112 2.14 8.40 -5.44
N PHE A 113 1.11 9.16 -5.82
CA PHE A 113 1.00 10.57 -5.47
C PHE A 113 1.00 10.75 -3.94
N TYR A 114 0.13 10.04 -3.23
CA TYR A 114 0.09 10.08 -1.76
C TYR A 114 1.39 9.56 -1.14
N TYR A 115 1.91 8.43 -1.64
CA TYR A 115 3.14 7.84 -1.15
C TYR A 115 4.30 8.83 -1.20
N ILE A 116 4.43 9.61 -2.27
CA ILE A 116 5.53 10.56 -2.44
C ILE A 116 5.32 11.82 -1.63
N ILE A 117 4.10 12.36 -1.61
CA ILE A 117 3.76 13.47 -0.71
C ILE A 117 4.16 13.11 0.71
N PHE A 118 3.74 11.96 1.19
CA PHE A 118 4.08 11.58 2.55
C PHE A 118 5.56 11.27 2.74
N ALA A 119 6.22 10.64 1.78
CA ALA A 119 7.66 10.38 1.85
C ALA A 119 8.49 11.67 1.97
N ILE A 120 8.02 12.76 1.37
CA ILE A 120 8.69 14.05 1.36
C ILE A 120 8.25 14.86 2.57
N PHE A 121 6.96 15.03 2.83
CA PHE A 121 6.49 15.99 3.83
C PHE A 121 6.40 15.44 5.25
N CYS A 122 6.04 14.17 5.47
CA CYS A 122 5.89 13.63 6.83
C CYS A 122 7.21 13.59 7.64
N PRO A 123 8.39 13.33 7.04
CA PRO A 123 9.64 13.45 7.78
C PRO A 123 9.91 14.85 8.35
N LEU A 124 9.32 15.90 7.79
CA LEU A 124 9.48 17.26 8.31
C LEU A 124 8.89 17.42 9.73
N LEU A 125 7.94 16.56 10.11
CA LEU A 125 7.39 16.56 11.47
C LEU A 125 8.46 16.26 12.53
N TYR A 126 9.58 15.63 12.17
CA TYR A 126 10.69 15.39 13.10
C TYR A 126 11.51 16.65 13.44
N PHE A 127 11.32 17.76 12.71
CA PHE A 127 11.86 19.07 13.11
C PHE A 127 11.03 19.75 14.20
N LEU A 128 9.79 19.32 14.43
CA LEU A 128 8.95 19.86 15.49
C LEU A 128 9.41 19.37 16.88
N PRO A 129 9.18 20.17 17.94
CA PRO A 129 9.32 19.70 19.32
C PRO A 129 8.53 18.41 19.54
N LYS A 130 9.09 17.49 20.34
CA LYS A 130 8.52 16.14 20.54
C LYS A 130 7.04 16.15 20.93
N THR A 131 6.65 17.07 21.83
CA THR A 131 5.27 17.23 22.29
C THR A 131 4.34 17.65 21.15
N LEU A 132 4.73 18.68 20.39
CA LEU A 132 3.94 19.16 19.25
C LEU A 132 3.82 18.08 18.17
N ARG A 133 4.93 17.42 17.81
CA ARG A 133 4.91 16.28 16.87
C ARG A 133 3.90 15.22 17.30
N ARG A 134 3.90 14.82 18.58
CA ARG A 134 2.98 13.81 19.10
C ARG A 134 1.51 14.22 18.90
N TYR A 135 1.16 15.46 19.26
CA TYR A 135 -0.20 15.96 19.05
C TYR A 135 -0.56 16.05 17.57
N THR A 136 0.37 16.43 16.70
CA THR A 136 0.16 16.40 15.24
C THR A 136 -0.11 14.97 14.75
N LEU A 137 0.63 13.97 15.21
CA LEU A 137 0.39 12.57 14.84
C LEU A 137 -0.97 12.07 15.34
N TYR A 138 -1.40 12.44 16.54
CA TYR A 138 -2.74 12.12 17.02
C TYR A 138 -3.84 12.82 16.22
N LEU A 139 -3.63 14.10 15.88
CA LEU A 139 -4.54 14.83 15.01
C LEU A 139 -4.67 14.13 13.65
N MET A 140 -3.57 13.69 13.04
CA MET A 140 -3.60 12.94 11.77
C MET A 140 -4.44 11.66 11.89
N ILE A 141 -4.33 10.91 12.99
CA ILE A 141 -5.12 9.69 13.20
C ILE A 141 -6.60 10.02 13.35
N ILE A 142 -6.94 10.94 14.26
CA ILE A 142 -8.34 11.29 14.58
C ILE A 142 -9.04 11.90 13.36
N SER A 143 -8.38 12.83 12.67
CA SER A 143 -8.93 13.47 11.47
C SER A 143 -9.10 12.49 10.31
N ASN A 144 -8.26 11.46 10.20
CA ASN A 144 -8.44 10.41 9.21
C ASN A 144 -9.68 9.56 9.51
N ILE A 145 -9.88 9.16 10.77
CA ILE A 145 -11.08 8.43 11.21
C ILE A 145 -12.33 9.28 10.92
N TYR A 146 -12.30 10.55 11.37
CA TYR A 146 -13.37 11.51 11.12
C TYR A 146 -13.69 11.64 9.63
N TRP A 147 -12.67 11.78 8.78
CA TRP A 147 -12.87 11.92 7.35
C TRP A 147 -13.51 10.68 6.71
N LEU A 148 -13.06 9.47 7.07
CA LEU A 148 -13.69 8.25 6.55
C LEU A 148 -15.13 8.11 7.03
N TYR A 149 -15.40 8.46 8.29
CA TYR A 149 -16.75 8.44 8.85
C TYR A 149 -17.68 9.42 8.14
N MET A 150 -17.22 10.64 7.86
CA MET A 150 -18.00 11.63 7.12
C MET A 150 -18.29 11.19 5.68
N LEU A 151 -17.34 10.52 5.02
CA LEU A 151 -17.57 10.00 3.67
C LEU A 151 -18.55 8.83 3.65
N GLU A 152 -18.50 7.98 4.67
CA GLU A 152 -19.45 6.89 4.84
C GLU A 152 -20.86 7.43 5.06
N ILE A 153 -21.01 8.40 5.97
CA ILE A 153 -22.29 9.07 6.24
C ILE A 153 -22.84 9.76 4.99
N SER A 154 -22.00 10.56 4.33
CA SER A 154 -22.34 11.30 3.12
C SER A 154 -22.91 10.41 2.03
N LYS A 155 -22.37 9.20 1.92
CA LYS A 155 -22.79 8.22 0.94
C LYS A 155 -24.04 7.44 1.34
N HIS A 156 -24.14 7.00 2.59
CA HIS A 156 -25.23 6.13 3.04
C HIS A 156 -26.50 6.90 3.41
N TYR A 157 -26.35 8.11 3.94
CA TYR A 157 -27.46 8.93 4.42
C TYR A 157 -27.67 10.20 3.58
N GLY A 158 -26.85 10.45 2.55
CA GLY A 158 -26.96 11.65 1.71
C GLY A 158 -26.58 12.96 2.41
N ILE A 159 -25.98 12.89 3.61
CA ILE A 159 -25.61 14.07 4.40
C ILE A 159 -24.22 14.56 3.98
N HIS A 160 -24.18 15.52 3.07
CA HIS A 160 -22.94 16.04 2.50
C HIS A 160 -22.33 17.16 3.36
N TRP A 161 -21.65 16.80 4.45
CA TRP A 161 -20.90 17.76 5.28
C TRP A 161 -19.55 18.17 4.67
N ILE A 162 -18.92 17.26 3.92
CA ILE A 162 -17.62 17.48 3.27
C ILE A 162 -17.78 17.12 1.80
N SER A 163 -17.55 18.09 0.91
CA SER A 163 -17.39 17.85 -0.52
C SER A 163 -15.92 18.08 -0.90
N TRP A 164 -15.27 17.03 -1.38
CA TRP A 164 -13.89 17.13 -1.87
C TRP A 164 -13.70 16.21 -3.08
N SER A 165 -13.49 16.81 -4.24
CA SER A 165 -13.30 16.10 -5.52
C SER A 165 -11.83 15.85 -5.86
N GLY A 166 -10.90 16.46 -5.11
CA GLY A 166 -9.47 16.34 -5.33
C GLY A 166 -8.81 15.18 -4.58
N PRO A 167 -7.48 15.04 -4.70
CA PRO A 167 -6.71 14.17 -3.83
C PRO A 167 -6.88 14.56 -2.36
N ALA A 168 -7.14 13.60 -1.48
CA ALA A 168 -7.41 13.83 -0.06
C ALA A 168 -6.39 13.06 0.81
N PRO A 169 -5.20 13.63 1.08
CA PRO A 169 -4.18 12.98 1.92
C PRO A 169 -4.68 12.62 3.31
N ILE A 170 -5.64 13.40 3.83
CA ILE A 170 -6.32 13.16 5.12
C ILE A 170 -6.95 11.76 5.23
N LYS A 171 -7.31 11.11 4.11
CA LYS A 171 -7.82 9.73 4.09
C LYS A 171 -6.78 8.67 4.48
N TRP A 172 -5.50 9.01 4.42
CA TRP A 172 -4.40 8.04 4.48
C TRP A 172 -3.35 8.38 5.54
N TRP A 173 -3.22 9.66 5.89
CA TRP A 173 -2.14 10.14 6.75
C TRP A 173 -2.19 9.57 8.18
N GLY A 174 -3.35 9.10 8.66
CA GLY A 174 -3.50 8.49 9.97
C GLY A 174 -2.76 7.16 10.05
N PHE A 175 -2.79 6.37 8.97
CA PHE A 175 -2.01 5.13 8.86
C PHE A 175 -0.50 5.40 8.90
N ILE A 176 -0.03 6.48 8.26
CA ILE A 176 1.38 6.88 8.37
C ILE A 176 1.73 7.29 9.79
N ALA A 177 0.86 8.06 10.44
CA ALA A 177 1.09 8.51 11.81
C ALA A 177 1.20 7.32 12.78
N ILE A 178 0.37 6.28 12.63
CA ILE A 178 0.50 5.01 13.38
C ILE A 178 1.90 4.41 13.17
N GLY A 179 2.33 4.32 11.91
CA GLY A 179 3.68 3.87 11.56
C GLY A 179 4.77 4.68 12.26
N MET A 180 4.71 6.00 12.17
CA MET A 180 5.70 6.91 12.78
C MET A 180 5.74 6.77 14.30
N LEU A 181 4.59 6.64 14.97
CA LEU A 181 4.52 6.38 16.40
C LEU A 181 5.18 5.03 16.76
N LEU A 182 4.88 3.95 16.05
CA LEU A 182 5.56 2.66 16.27
C LEU A 182 7.06 2.72 16.00
N GLY A 183 7.48 3.53 15.02
CA GLY A 183 8.87 3.82 14.72
C GLY A 183 9.59 4.49 15.90
N GLU A 184 8.98 5.54 16.46
CA GLU A 184 9.53 6.38 17.54
C GLU A 184 9.52 5.68 18.91
N TYR A 185 8.45 4.95 19.24
CA TYR A 185 8.26 4.36 20.58
C TYR A 185 8.61 2.87 20.61
N LYS A 186 9.90 2.54 20.57
CA LYS A 186 10.40 1.15 20.60
C LYS A 186 9.96 0.33 21.82
N GLN A 187 9.67 0.99 22.93
CA GLN A 187 9.06 0.36 24.11
C GLN A 187 7.71 -0.31 23.81
N ILE A 188 6.91 0.22 22.88
CA ILE A 188 5.64 -0.38 22.44
C ILE A 188 5.93 -1.67 21.68
N GLU A 189 6.92 -1.66 20.78
CA GLU A 189 7.35 -2.88 20.07
C GLU A 189 7.81 -3.96 21.04
N ALA A 190 8.62 -3.60 22.04
CA ALA A 190 9.06 -4.52 23.09
C ALA A 190 7.88 -5.10 23.89
N PHE A 191 6.89 -4.26 24.23
CA PHE A 191 5.69 -4.68 24.92
C PHE A 191 4.84 -5.66 24.08
N ILE A 192 4.64 -5.36 22.78
CA ILE A 192 3.94 -6.25 21.85
C ILE A 192 4.65 -7.60 21.77
N ARG A 193 5.98 -7.60 21.64
CA ARG A 193 6.78 -8.85 21.59
C ARG A 193 6.62 -9.68 22.86
N LYS A 194 6.63 -9.04 24.04
CA LYS A 194 6.44 -9.72 25.33
C LYS A 194 5.05 -10.35 25.45
N HIS A 195 4.02 -9.71 24.91
CA HIS A 195 2.62 -10.14 25.02
C HIS A 195 2.03 -10.60 23.67
N TYR A 196 2.85 -11.18 22.79
CA TYR A 196 2.49 -11.38 21.38
C TYR A 196 1.21 -12.21 21.17
N LYS A 197 0.90 -13.18 22.04
CA LYS A 197 -0.32 -14.00 21.93
C LYS A 197 -1.58 -13.15 22.11
N ALA A 198 -1.60 -12.28 23.13
CA ALA A 198 -2.73 -11.39 23.41
C ALA A 198 -2.89 -10.35 22.29
N PHE A 199 -1.78 -9.76 21.83
CA PHE A 199 -1.81 -8.84 20.70
C PHE A 199 -2.23 -9.51 19.39
N PHE A 200 -1.81 -10.76 19.14
CA PHE A 200 -2.24 -11.51 17.97
C PHE A 200 -3.75 -11.79 18.01
N ALA A 201 -4.27 -12.28 19.14
CA ALA A 201 -5.71 -12.51 19.31
C ALA A 201 -6.52 -11.21 19.15
N GLY A 202 -6.09 -10.13 19.80
CA GLY A 202 -6.72 -8.82 19.66
C GLY A 202 -6.67 -8.27 18.23
N ALA A 203 -5.55 -8.47 17.53
CA ALA A 203 -5.40 -8.07 16.13
C ALA A 203 -6.31 -8.87 15.19
N VAL A 204 -6.48 -10.18 15.43
CA VAL A 204 -7.43 -11.02 14.68
C VAL A 204 -8.86 -10.57 14.95
N ILE A 205 -9.25 -10.31 16.20
CA ILE A 205 -10.58 -9.80 16.54
C ILE A 205 -10.83 -8.47 15.84
N LEU A 206 -9.86 -7.54 15.87
CA LEU A 206 -9.98 -6.25 15.22
C LEU A 206 -10.12 -6.39 13.68
N ALA A 207 -9.37 -7.31 13.08
CA ALA A 207 -9.49 -7.63 11.66
C ALA A 207 -10.89 -8.18 11.31
N LEU A 208 -11.43 -9.07 12.16
CA LEU A 208 -12.77 -9.64 11.99
C LEU A 208 -13.85 -8.57 12.11
N ILE A 209 -13.74 -7.64 13.07
CA ILE A 209 -14.67 -6.51 13.19
C ILE A 209 -14.66 -5.68 11.90
N GLY A 210 -13.48 -5.29 11.42
CA GLY A 210 -13.36 -4.51 10.19
C GLY A 210 -13.77 -5.25 8.91
N LEU A 211 -13.79 -6.59 8.94
CA LEU A 211 -14.26 -7.41 7.84
C LEU A 211 -15.77 -7.64 7.88
N ILE A 212 -16.35 -7.92 9.05
CA ILE A 212 -17.75 -8.33 9.22
C ILE A 212 -18.69 -7.13 9.24
N GLU A 213 -18.32 -6.04 9.92
CA GLU A 213 -19.18 -4.86 10.07
C GLU A 213 -19.73 -4.33 8.73
N PRO A 214 -18.94 -4.27 7.64
CA PRO A 214 -19.47 -3.81 6.35
C PRO A 214 -20.54 -4.70 5.74
N PHE A 215 -20.51 -6.02 6.01
CA PHE A 215 -21.54 -6.94 5.55
C PHE A 215 -22.83 -6.82 6.35
N LEU A 216 -22.72 -6.54 7.66
CA LEU A 216 -23.88 -6.36 8.53
C LEU A 216 -24.65 -5.08 8.21
N ASN A 217 -23.93 -4.02 7.81
CA ASN A 217 -24.50 -2.70 7.55
C ASN A 217 -24.72 -2.39 6.06
N ASP A 218 -24.55 -3.40 5.18
CA ASP A 218 -24.64 -3.26 3.72
C ASP A 218 -23.79 -2.09 3.15
N THR A 219 -22.60 -1.90 3.73
CA THR A 219 -21.63 -0.89 3.30
C THR A 219 -20.54 -1.48 2.40
N VAL A 220 -20.69 -2.73 1.94
CA VAL A 220 -19.73 -3.45 1.08
C VAL A 220 -19.40 -2.73 -0.23
N GLY A 221 -18.21 -3.01 -0.77
CA GLY A 221 -17.73 -2.61 -2.09
C GLY A 221 -17.18 -1.20 -2.27
N TYR A 222 -17.37 -0.32 -1.30
CA TYR A 222 -16.79 1.03 -1.36
C TYR A 222 -15.38 1.08 -0.78
N LEU A 223 -14.44 0.69 -1.64
CA LEU A 223 -13.06 0.33 -1.32
C LEU A 223 -12.28 1.22 -0.34
N PHE A 224 -12.58 2.52 -0.24
CA PHE A 224 -11.67 3.48 0.38
C PHE A 224 -12.33 4.58 1.22
N ASN A 225 -13.63 4.45 1.53
CA ASN A 225 -14.41 5.49 2.23
C ASN A 225 -15.15 4.94 3.46
N LYS A 226 -14.65 3.88 4.09
CA LYS A 226 -15.30 3.24 5.24
C LYS A 226 -14.47 3.35 6.49
N VAL A 227 -15.12 3.54 7.62
CA VAL A 227 -14.47 3.51 8.94
C VAL A 227 -13.92 2.12 9.23
N ALA A 228 -14.62 1.07 8.81
CA ALA A 228 -14.21 -0.33 8.98
C ALA A 228 -12.82 -0.66 8.39
N LEU A 229 -12.32 0.16 7.47
CA LEU A 229 -10.97 0.03 6.94
C LEU A 229 -9.90 0.18 8.03
N PHE A 230 -10.13 1.01 9.05
CA PHE A 230 -9.21 1.16 10.18
C PHE A 230 -8.99 -0.13 10.97
N PRO A 231 -10.04 -0.73 11.57
CA PRO A 231 -9.88 -1.98 12.32
C PRO A 231 -9.37 -3.12 11.42
N LEU A 232 -9.84 -3.23 10.17
CA LEU A 232 -9.34 -4.23 9.23
C LEU A 232 -7.84 -4.07 8.97
N ALA A 233 -7.41 -2.86 8.57
CA ALA A 233 -6.02 -2.57 8.24
C ALA A 233 -5.07 -2.81 9.41
N ILE A 234 -5.40 -2.27 10.59
CA ILE A 234 -4.56 -2.39 11.78
C ILE A 234 -4.52 -3.84 12.24
N GLY A 235 -5.67 -4.51 12.29
CA GLY A 235 -5.79 -5.90 12.71
C GLY A 235 -5.00 -6.84 11.82
N VAL A 236 -5.23 -6.82 10.51
CA VAL A 236 -4.52 -7.68 9.55
C VAL A 236 -3.02 -7.39 9.56
N THR A 237 -2.63 -6.11 9.53
CA THR A 237 -1.20 -5.74 9.52
C THR A 237 -0.48 -6.23 10.77
N LEU A 238 -1.07 -6.02 11.95
CA LEU A 238 -0.45 -6.41 13.22
C LEU A 238 -0.42 -7.93 13.38
N ALA A 239 -1.50 -8.63 13.04
CA ALA A 239 -1.55 -10.09 13.10
C ALA A 239 -0.48 -10.72 12.19
N LEU A 240 -0.37 -10.26 10.94
CA LEU A 240 0.65 -10.72 10.00
C LEU A 240 2.06 -10.33 10.46
N ALA A 241 2.26 -9.12 10.99
CA ALA A 241 3.56 -8.70 11.52
C ALA A 241 4.03 -9.60 12.67
N ILE A 242 3.14 -9.96 13.59
CA ILE A 242 3.44 -10.87 14.70
C ILE A 242 3.74 -12.27 14.17
N TYR A 243 2.89 -12.81 13.30
CA TYR A 243 3.07 -14.15 12.74
C TYR A 243 4.39 -14.28 11.96
N TYR A 244 4.68 -13.33 11.06
CA TYR A 244 5.90 -13.33 10.24
C TYR A 244 7.14 -12.81 10.93
N SER A 245 7.03 -12.38 12.19
CA SER A 245 8.20 -12.20 13.05
C SER A 245 8.84 -13.53 13.44
N SER A 246 8.10 -14.65 13.35
CA SER A 246 8.63 -16.01 13.54
C SER A 246 9.38 -16.51 12.30
N GLU A 247 10.50 -17.19 12.51
CA GLU A 247 11.26 -17.84 11.42
C GLU A 247 10.53 -19.05 10.84
N LYS A 248 9.65 -19.68 11.62
CA LYS A 248 8.86 -20.86 11.22
C LYS A 248 7.61 -20.52 10.38
N ALA A 249 7.40 -19.25 10.06
CA ALA A 249 6.23 -18.82 9.31
C ALA A 249 6.21 -19.39 7.88
N ILE A 250 5.05 -19.91 7.47
CA ILE A 250 4.86 -20.55 6.16
C ILE A 250 5.11 -19.55 5.03
N GLY A 251 5.77 -19.98 3.96
CA GLY A 251 5.97 -19.15 2.76
C GLY A 251 6.92 -17.97 2.94
N ARG A 252 7.61 -17.84 4.08
CA ARG A 252 8.52 -16.73 4.44
C ARG A 252 9.48 -16.35 3.31
N ASN A 253 10.17 -17.34 2.72
CA ASN A 253 11.18 -17.09 1.68
C ASN A 253 10.56 -16.55 0.40
N PHE A 254 9.46 -17.15 -0.06
CA PHE A 254 8.73 -16.71 -1.24
C PHE A 254 8.14 -15.30 -1.04
N LEU A 255 7.48 -15.06 0.09
CA LEU A 255 6.87 -13.76 0.37
C LEU A 255 7.92 -12.66 0.55
N ASN A 256 9.08 -12.97 1.14
CA ASN A 256 10.21 -12.06 1.19
C ASN A 256 10.73 -11.74 -0.23
N TYR A 257 10.89 -12.75 -1.08
CA TYR A 257 11.28 -12.59 -2.48
C TYR A 257 10.32 -11.67 -3.24
N VAL A 258 9.01 -11.90 -3.15
CA VAL A 258 7.97 -11.03 -3.72
C VAL A 258 8.06 -9.62 -3.14
N GLY A 259 8.19 -9.52 -1.82
CA GLY A 259 8.32 -8.28 -1.07
C GLY A 259 9.44 -7.36 -1.53
N THR A 260 10.60 -7.93 -1.87
CA THR A 260 11.73 -7.17 -2.40
C THR A 260 11.49 -6.58 -3.79
N ARG A 261 10.49 -7.10 -4.52
CA ARG A 261 10.14 -6.72 -5.90
C ARG A 261 8.82 -5.95 -6.01
N THR A 262 8.18 -5.66 -4.87
CA THR A 262 6.86 -5.00 -4.76
C THR A 262 6.67 -3.81 -5.69
N PHE A 263 7.64 -2.89 -5.76
CA PHE A 263 7.48 -1.67 -6.57
C PHE A 263 7.36 -1.95 -8.08
N GLY A 264 8.12 -2.92 -8.60
CA GLY A 264 8.03 -3.31 -10.01
C GLY A 264 6.70 -4.00 -10.32
N ILE A 265 6.27 -4.89 -9.43
CA ILE A 265 4.97 -5.57 -9.54
C ILE A 265 3.83 -4.55 -9.51
N TYR A 266 3.89 -3.60 -8.57
CA TYR A 266 2.91 -2.52 -8.44
C TYR A 266 2.78 -1.71 -9.74
N LEU A 267 3.89 -1.36 -10.40
CA LEU A 267 3.83 -0.58 -11.62
C LEU A 267 3.33 -1.40 -12.83
N GLY A 268 3.66 -2.68 -12.91
CA GLY A 268 3.36 -3.51 -14.09
C GLY A 268 2.02 -4.24 -14.07
N HIS A 269 1.51 -4.63 -12.90
CA HIS A 269 0.42 -5.59 -12.81
C HIS A 269 -0.86 -5.18 -13.56
N PHE A 270 -1.19 -3.89 -13.58
CA PHE A 270 -2.47 -3.41 -14.09
C PHE A 270 -2.57 -3.44 -15.62
N PHE A 271 -1.45 -3.50 -16.37
CA PHE A 271 -1.49 -3.74 -17.82
C PHE A 271 -2.18 -5.05 -18.20
N PHE A 272 -2.06 -6.04 -17.34
CA PHE A 272 -2.53 -7.39 -17.62
C PHE A 272 -3.92 -7.66 -17.05
N VAL A 273 -4.38 -6.85 -16.09
CA VAL A 273 -5.66 -7.09 -15.39
C VAL A 273 -6.82 -7.13 -16.37
N ASP A 274 -7.00 -6.09 -17.17
CA ASP A 274 -8.19 -5.98 -18.04
C ASP A 274 -8.17 -7.05 -19.14
N ILE A 275 -7.02 -7.24 -19.81
CA ILE A 275 -6.87 -8.21 -20.90
C ILE A 275 -7.04 -9.65 -20.40
N LEU A 276 -6.34 -10.04 -19.32
CA LEU A 276 -6.41 -11.42 -18.84
C LEU A 276 -7.78 -11.75 -18.26
N ARG A 277 -8.38 -10.80 -17.54
CA ARG A 277 -9.66 -11.02 -16.86
C ARG A 277 -10.85 -11.03 -17.81
N ASN A 278 -10.90 -10.10 -18.77
CA ASN A 278 -12.09 -9.90 -19.59
C ASN A 278 -12.00 -10.65 -20.92
N GLU A 279 -10.81 -10.78 -21.50
CA GLU A 279 -10.64 -11.34 -22.85
C GLU A 279 -10.11 -12.79 -22.84
N LEU A 280 -9.04 -13.07 -22.08
CA LEU A 280 -8.32 -14.34 -22.21
C LEU A 280 -8.81 -15.44 -21.26
N ILE A 281 -9.13 -15.11 -20.01
CA ILE A 281 -9.55 -16.06 -18.98
C ILE A 281 -10.80 -15.53 -18.25
N PRO A 282 -11.91 -15.28 -18.99
CA PRO A 282 -13.15 -14.88 -18.35
C PRO A 282 -13.67 -16.02 -17.48
N GLY A 283 -13.70 -15.82 -16.16
CA GLY A 283 -14.30 -16.75 -15.20
C GLY A 283 -13.38 -17.17 -14.06
N ASP A 284 -12.07 -17.32 -14.29
CA ASP A 284 -11.12 -17.70 -13.23
C ASP A 284 -10.25 -16.52 -12.77
N ARG A 285 -10.80 -15.77 -11.81
CA ARG A 285 -10.14 -14.61 -11.21
C ARG A 285 -8.89 -14.98 -10.40
N THR A 286 -8.83 -16.17 -9.81
CA THR A 286 -7.65 -16.60 -9.04
C THR A 286 -6.50 -16.90 -9.98
N LEU A 287 -6.76 -17.68 -11.04
CA LEU A 287 -5.75 -18.01 -12.04
C LEU A 287 -5.19 -16.74 -12.69
N VAL A 288 -6.05 -15.78 -13.05
CA VAL A 288 -5.62 -14.47 -13.56
C VAL A 288 -4.68 -13.76 -12.58
N ALA A 289 -5.03 -13.69 -11.29
CA ALA A 289 -4.17 -13.06 -10.29
C ALA A 289 -2.80 -13.74 -10.15
N LEU A 290 -2.76 -15.08 -10.19
CA LEU A 290 -1.53 -15.86 -10.14
C LEU A 290 -0.65 -15.68 -11.39
N ILE A 291 -1.26 -15.65 -12.58
CA ILE A 291 -0.55 -15.39 -13.84
C ILE A 291 0.05 -13.99 -13.84
N ILE A 292 -0.70 -12.97 -13.41
CA ILE A 292 -0.21 -11.59 -13.32
C ILE A 292 0.99 -11.52 -12.37
N LEU A 293 0.90 -12.15 -11.20
CA LEU A 293 2.02 -12.21 -10.25
C LEU A 293 3.23 -12.90 -10.89
N GLY A 294 3.03 -14.05 -11.55
CA GLY A 294 4.07 -14.81 -12.25
C GLY A 294 4.77 -14.00 -13.34
N ILE A 295 4.01 -13.35 -14.22
CA ILE A 295 4.52 -12.46 -15.28
C ILE A 295 5.35 -11.33 -14.67
N CYS A 296 4.83 -10.65 -13.63
CA CYS A 296 5.54 -9.53 -13.00
C CYS A 296 6.86 -9.98 -12.35
N LEU A 297 6.87 -11.15 -11.70
CA LEU A 297 8.07 -11.72 -11.09
C LEU A 297 9.09 -12.12 -12.16
N ALA A 298 8.65 -12.80 -13.23
CA ALA A 298 9.50 -13.21 -14.33
C ALA A 298 10.12 -12.00 -15.06
N ALA A 299 9.32 -10.98 -15.37
CA ALA A 299 9.80 -9.75 -15.99
C ALA A 299 10.86 -9.05 -15.12
N LYS A 300 10.64 -9.01 -13.80
CA LYS A 300 11.61 -8.44 -12.87
C LYS A 300 12.90 -9.25 -12.80
N GLU A 301 12.80 -10.57 -12.78
CA GLU A 301 13.95 -11.48 -12.77
C GLU A 301 14.79 -11.34 -14.05
N ILE A 302 14.15 -11.27 -15.22
CA ILE A 302 14.81 -11.01 -16.51
C ILE A 302 15.54 -9.66 -16.46
N LYS A 303 14.86 -8.60 -16.01
CA LYS A 303 15.47 -7.27 -15.86
C LYS A 303 16.71 -7.32 -14.97
N ASP A 304 16.65 -8.03 -13.85
CA ASP A 304 17.76 -8.12 -12.89
C ASP A 304 18.96 -8.85 -13.49
N ARG A 305 18.72 -9.96 -14.19
CA ARG A 305 19.76 -10.70 -14.93
C ARG A 305 20.40 -9.87 -16.04
N VAL A 306 19.60 -9.15 -16.82
CA VAL A 306 20.10 -8.24 -17.86
C VAL A 306 20.95 -7.14 -17.24
N THR A 307 20.45 -6.50 -16.19
CA THR A 307 21.14 -5.39 -15.51
C THR A 307 22.46 -5.84 -14.88
N ALA A 308 22.52 -7.07 -14.35
CA ALA A 308 23.74 -7.66 -13.81
C ALA A 308 24.81 -7.95 -14.87
N ARG A 309 24.40 -8.19 -16.13
CA ARG A 309 25.31 -8.45 -17.26
C ARG A 309 25.88 -7.17 -17.89
N LEU A 310 25.36 -5.99 -17.55
CA LEU A 310 25.81 -4.72 -18.12
C LEU A 310 27.21 -4.34 -17.60
N PRO A 311 28.11 -3.84 -18.47
CA PRO A 311 29.53 -3.70 -18.16
C PRO A 311 29.83 -2.75 -16.99
N TRP A 312 28.99 -1.74 -16.76
CA TRP A 312 29.14 -0.79 -15.64
C TRP A 312 28.76 -1.36 -14.26
N ASN A 313 28.16 -2.56 -14.19
CA ASN A 313 27.84 -3.24 -12.93
C ASN A 313 28.84 -4.36 -12.58
N LYS A 314 29.86 -4.61 -13.42
CA LYS A 314 30.92 -5.59 -13.12
C LYS A 314 31.88 -5.12 -12.03
N GLY A 315 32.04 -3.80 -11.84
CA GLY A 315 32.92 -3.22 -10.81
C GLY A 315 32.39 -3.32 -9.37
N THR A 316 31.09 -3.56 -9.17
CA THR A 316 30.46 -3.74 -7.85
C THR A 316 30.49 -5.17 -7.34
N GLN A 317 30.92 -6.15 -8.16
CA GLN A 317 31.05 -7.56 -7.75
C GLN A 317 32.37 -7.89 -7.05
N ILE A 318 33.36 -6.99 -7.05
CA ILE A 318 34.69 -7.23 -6.45
C ILE A 318 34.77 -6.70 -4.99
N ALA A 319 33.72 -6.02 -4.50
CA ALA A 319 33.69 -5.43 -3.16
C ALA A 319 32.47 -5.89 -2.32
N ALA A 320 32.16 -7.19 -2.36
CA ALA A 320 31.20 -7.84 -1.47
C ALA A 320 31.90 -8.91 -0.64
#